data_AF-A0A945VHQ7-F1
#
_entry.id   AF-A0A945VHQ7-F1
#
_cell.length_a   1.000
_cell.length_b   1.000
_cell.length_c   1.000
_cell.angle_alpha   90.00
_cell.angle_beta   90.00
_cell.angle_gamma   90.00
#
_symmetry.space_group_name_H-M   'P 1'
#
loop_
_entity.id
_entity.type
_entity.pdbx_description
1 polymer ?
#
loop_
_entity_poly.entity_id
_entity_poly.type
_entity_poly.pdbx_seq_one_letter_code
_entity_poly.pdbx_strand_id
1 'polypeptide(L)'
;MKALKILSLVLFTLLMVTCNTDDDVQPQTEQWLYAHIASQGIATSSTTFVMPVTDDIFGFTDRPNRKSKYISGDEFASYWNDYDDVNSFKLDPPNAVLTYVDGEEIKELEVVITDATFDGSNITYTIDNTSLTNNETFDDASLFVDTGGSTNPIYYTEKNGLITVKVSAGVEAGYTGNLNGWTYHVVDRAELIFAIEAGRDLSTVVTTLVTDMSGIFAGTNLNGDISSWDVSNVTNMSGMFNGASDFNQNISIWDVSNVTIMSYMFNGATAFNQDISSWDVSNVTNMRDMFNGATAFNQDISSWDVSKITNMRDMFNGATAFNQDISSWDVSNVTDMGGMFKNDLSFNQNIGSWDVSNVTDMSYMFNLAEDFNTPIGDWNVSNVTNMGGMFNEARSFNQDISSWDVSNVTDMSVMFDGAFVFNKPIGDWNVSNVTDMFYMFATTEVFNQDISSWDVSNVTRMGYMFYWVYAFNQDLSSWNVSGVTECNGFSEGSTTVYTKPKPNFTNCNPN
;
A
#
# COMPACT_ATOMS: atom_id res chain seq x y z
N MET A 1 7.42 6.75 -23.37
CA MET A 1 8.04 8.09 -23.19
C MET A 1 9.23 7.93 -22.26
N LYS A 2 10.19 8.87 -22.22
CA LYS A 2 11.28 8.79 -21.24
C LYS A 2 10.75 9.26 -19.88
N ALA A 3 11.09 8.52 -18.81
CA ALA A 3 10.96 9.00 -17.44
C ALA A 3 12.07 10.03 -17.13
N LEU A 4 11.97 10.68 -15.96
CA LEU A 4 12.50 12.02 -15.77
C LEU A 4 13.39 12.17 -14.53
N LYS A 5 14.17 13.26 -14.49
CA LYS A 5 15.18 13.59 -13.47
C LYS A 5 15.22 15.10 -13.25
N ILE A 6 15.71 15.60 -12.11
CA ILE A 6 15.69 17.04 -11.79
C ILE A 6 17.04 17.50 -11.23
N LEU A 7 17.39 18.76 -11.50
CA LEU A 7 18.62 19.42 -11.08
C LEU A 7 18.31 20.58 -10.12
N SER A 8 19.00 20.64 -8.99
CA SER A 8 18.88 21.67 -7.95
C SER A 8 20.26 22.25 -7.62
N LEU A 9 20.51 23.51 -8.01
CA LEU A 9 21.72 24.20 -7.59
C LEU A 9 21.54 24.77 -6.18
N VAL A 10 22.36 24.34 -5.22
CA VAL A 10 22.40 24.93 -3.88
C VAL A 10 23.60 25.88 -3.82
N LEU A 11 23.34 27.15 -4.15
CA LEU A 11 24.38 28.17 -4.11
C LEU A 11 24.65 28.59 -2.65
N PHE A 12 25.70 28.03 -2.05
CA PHE A 12 26.24 28.55 -0.80
C PHE A 12 26.97 29.86 -1.06
N THR A 13 26.65 30.88 -0.25
CA THR A 13 27.22 32.24 -0.21
C THR A 13 27.13 33.06 -1.50
N LEU A 14 26.22 34.05 -1.50
CA LEU A 14 26.39 35.29 -2.27
C LEU A 14 26.89 36.39 -1.33
N LEU A 15 27.99 37.08 -1.66
CA LEU A 15 28.67 38.03 -0.78
C LEU A 15 28.40 39.50 -1.20
N MET A 16 27.49 40.20 -0.51
CA MET A 16 27.28 41.64 -0.74
C MET A 16 27.94 42.47 0.36
N VAL A 17 28.55 43.60 -0.01
CA VAL A 17 28.96 44.66 0.92
C VAL A 17 28.01 45.84 0.75
N THR A 18 27.33 46.25 1.83
CA THR A 18 26.53 47.49 1.81
C THR A 18 27.21 48.58 2.64
N CYS A 19 27.51 49.72 2.01
CA CYS A 19 28.00 50.92 2.69
C CYS A 19 26.87 51.95 2.78
N ASN A 20 26.45 52.33 3.99
CA ASN A 20 25.35 53.28 4.17
C ASN A 20 25.84 54.72 4.04
N THR A 21 25.53 55.38 2.93
CA THR A 21 25.90 56.77 2.64
C THR A 21 25.01 57.77 3.39
N ASP A 22 25.20 57.87 4.70
CA ASP A 22 24.96 59.10 5.46
C ASP A 22 26.34 59.69 5.81
N ASP A 23 26.60 60.93 5.41
CA ASP A 23 27.83 61.64 5.75
C ASP A 23 27.87 62.02 7.25
N ASP A 24 29.08 62.15 7.78
CA ASP A 24 29.41 62.46 9.19
C ASP A 24 28.93 61.42 10.24
N VAL A 25 29.79 60.41 10.53
CA VAL A 25 30.45 60.18 11.86
C VAL A 25 31.03 58.76 12.01
N GLN A 26 32.31 58.67 12.45
CA GLN A 26 33.07 57.45 12.85
C GLN A 26 33.41 56.43 11.74
N PRO A 27 34.42 55.54 11.94
CA PRO A 27 34.85 54.61 10.88
C PRO A 27 33.78 53.56 10.56
N GLN A 28 33.54 53.39 9.26
CA GLN A 28 32.56 52.47 8.70
C GLN A 28 32.81 51.02 9.13
N THR A 29 31.74 50.31 9.50
CA THR A 29 31.75 48.84 9.60
C THR A 29 31.08 48.28 8.36
N GLU A 30 31.84 47.53 7.56
CA GLU A 30 31.34 46.71 6.45
C GLU A 30 30.19 45.82 6.95
N GLN A 31 29.09 45.78 6.18
CA GLN A 31 27.90 44.98 6.49
C GLN A 31 27.71 43.96 5.38
N TRP A 32 27.76 42.68 5.75
CA TRP A 32 27.64 41.55 4.85
C TRP A 32 26.17 41.16 4.67
N LEU A 33 25.68 41.18 3.42
CA LEU A 33 24.42 40.56 3.04
C LEU A 33 24.73 39.20 2.40
N TYR A 34 24.22 38.13 3.01
CA TYR A 34 24.24 36.78 2.47
C TYR A 34 22.90 36.52 1.77
N ALA A 35 22.90 36.09 0.52
CA ALA A 35 21.71 35.48 -0.09
C ALA A 35 21.88 33.95 -0.13
N HIS A 36 20.80 33.24 0.20
CA HIS A 36 20.65 31.81 -0.11
C HIS A 36 19.58 31.72 -1.19
N ILE A 37 19.98 31.40 -2.42
CA ILE A 37 19.09 31.30 -3.58
C ILE A 37 19.10 29.85 -4.02
N ALA A 38 18.02 29.14 -3.71
CA ALA A 38 17.71 27.84 -4.29
C ALA A 38 16.63 28.05 -5.35
N SER A 39 17.04 28.11 -6.62
CA SER A 39 16.15 28.28 -7.77
C SER A 39 16.32 27.14 -8.75
N GLN A 40 15.21 26.71 -9.37
CA GLN A 40 15.28 25.79 -10.50
C GLN A 40 16.03 26.47 -11.67
N GLY A 41 16.83 25.69 -12.39
CA GLY A 41 17.56 26.18 -13.56
C GLY A 41 17.78 25.05 -14.56
N ILE A 42 18.01 25.42 -15.82
CA ILE A 42 18.12 24.47 -16.93
C ILE A 42 19.60 24.36 -17.35
N ALA A 43 20.15 23.15 -17.28
CA ALA A 43 21.42 22.84 -17.90
C ALA A 43 21.26 22.88 -19.43
N THR A 44 21.91 23.83 -20.09
CA THR A 44 21.85 24.01 -21.55
C THR A 44 23.03 23.34 -22.26
N SER A 45 24.12 23.09 -21.53
CA SER A 45 25.24 22.25 -21.95
C SER A 45 26.02 21.73 -20.74
N SER A 46 27.00 20.85 -20.97
CA SER A 46 27.99 20.42 -19.99
C SER A 46 28.74 21.55 -19.26
N THR A 47 28.74 22.78 -19.80
CA THR A 47 29.48 23.93 -19.26
C THR A 47 28.59 25.15 -18.99
N THR A 48 27.27 25.04 -19.11
CA THR A 48 26.38 26.21 -19.07
C THR A 48 25.03 25.92 -18.42
N PHE A 49 24.72 26.69 -17.38
CA PHE A 49 23.50 26.58 -16.58
C PHE A 49 22.73 27.91 -16.58
N VAL A 50 21.43 27.88 -16.88
CA VAL A 50 20.59 29.08 -16.97
C VAL A 50 19.57 29.06 -15.84
N MET A 51 19.66 30.04 -14.93
CA MET A 51 18.66 30.27 -13.89
C MET A 51 17.75 31.42 -14.31
N PRO A 52 16.46 31.18 -14.61
CA PRO A 52 15.50 32.26 -14.80
C PRO A 52 15.29 33.00 -13.48
N VAL A 53 15.32 34.33 -13.52
CA VAL A 53 14.97 35.17 -12.36
C VAL A 53 13.45 35.30 -12.32
N THR A 54 12.79 34.27 -11.81
CA THR A 54 11.38 34.35 -11.44
C THR A 54 11.26 35.26 -10.21
N ASP A 55 10.51 36.35 -10.36
CA ASP A 55 10.52 37.54 -9.49
C ASP A 55 10.73 37.29 -7.98
N ASP A 56 11.51 38.20 -7.36
CA ASP A 56 11.88 38.33 -5.94
C ASP A 56 13.18 37.62 -5.49
N ILE A 57 14.29 38.38 -5.39
CA ILE A 57 15.57 37.92 -4.83
C ILE A 57 15.72 38.42 -3.38
N PHE A 58 15.83 37.49 -2.42
CA PHE A 58 15.96 37.78 -1.00
C PHE A 58 17.42 37.80 -0.50
N GLY A 59 17.83 38.92 0.12
CA GLY A 59 19.11 39.06 0.82
C GLY A 59 18.96 39.19 2.35
N PHE A 60 19.78 38.46 3.11
CA PHE A 60 19.79 38.41 4.58
C PHE A 60 21.01 39.15 5.16
N THR A 61 20.85 40.01 6.17
CA THR A 61 21.99 40.58 6.93
C THR A 61 22.59 39.59 7.92
N ASP A 62 23.90 39.61 8.13
CA ASP A 62 24.65 38.76 9.07
C ASP A 62 24.29 38.89 10.58
N ARG A 63 23.26 39.68 10.96
CA ARG A 63 22.92 39.96 12.36
C ARG A 63 21.50 39.57 12.75
N PRO A 64 21.30 39.04 13.98
CA PRO A 64 19.98 38.91 14.56
C PRO A 64 19.25 40.26 14.65
N ASN A 65 17.93 40.24 14.39
CA ASN A 65 16.99 41.34 14.66
C ASN A 65 17.12 42.60 13.78
N ARG A 66 17.46 42.47 12.49
CA ARG A 66 17.13 43.48 11.47
C ARG A 66 16.10 42.93 10.47
N LYS A 67 15.35 43.85 9.84
CA LYS A 67 14.35 43.51 8.82
C LYS A 67 15.03 43.16 7.50
N SER A 68 14.41 42.28 6.73
CA SER A 68 14.72 42.07 5.31
C SER A 68 14.59 43.38 4.54
N LYS A 69 15.46 43.56 3.54
CA LYS A 69 15.26 44.53 2.45
C LYS A 69 14.80 43.73 1.23
N TYR A 70 13.62 44.06 0.72
CA TYR A 70 13.19 43.62 -0.60
C TYR A 70 13.99 44.36 -1.67
N ILE A 71 14.45 43.64 -2.70
CA ILE A 71 15.19 44.16 -3.85
C ILE A 71 14.49 43.63 -5.09
N SER A 72 13.98 44.53 -5.96
CA SER A 72 13.30 44.10 -7.19
C SER A 72 14.29 43.55 -8.22
N GLY A 73 13.82 42.86 -9.25
CA GLY A 73 14.65 42.44 -10.38
C GLY A 73 15.40 43.61 -11.04
N ASP A 74 14.76 44.78 -11.20
CA ASP A 74 15.39 46.01 -11.69
C ASP A 74 16.48 46.55 -10.75
N GLU A 75 16.24 46.50 -9.43
CA GLU A 75 17.20 46.99 -8.43
C GLU A 75 18.39 46.03 -8.31
N PHE A 76 18.16 44.72 -8.37
CA PHE A 76 19.20 43.69 -8.49
C PHE A 76 20.05 43.88 -9.76
N ALA A 77 19.40 44.08 -10.91
CA ALA A 77 20.07 44.33 -12.19
C ALA A 77 20.98 45.56 -12.15
N SER A 78 20.59 46.60 -11.39
CA SER A 78 21.40 47.83 -11.25
C SER A 78 22.74 47.66 -10.52
N TYR A 79 22.90 46.56 -9.77
CA TYR A 79 24.14 46.23 -9.06
C TYR A 79 24.96 45.10 -9.72
N TRP A 80 24.53 44.55 -10.86
CA TRP A 80 25.18 43.38 -11.47
C TRP A 80 26.44 43.77 -12.28
N ASN A 81 27.61 43.36 -11.80
CA ASN A 81 28.92 43.54 -12.47
C ASN A 81 29.34 45.00 -12.81
N ASP A 82 28.81 46.01 -12.12
CA ASP A 82 29.44 47.35 -12.14
C ASP A 82 30.73 47.32 -11.30
N TYR A 83 31.86 47.10 -11.98
CA TYR A 83 33.17 47.01 -11.34
C TYR A 83 33.64 48.28 -10.63
N ASP A 84 33.04 49.45 -10.92
CA ASP A 84 33.37 50.73 -10.30
C ASP A 84 32.40 51.11 -9.15
N ASP A 85 31.25 50.44 -8.99
CA ASP A 85 30.41 50.57 -7.77
C ASP A 85 30.93 49.68 -6.63
N VAL A 86 30.96 50.25 -5.42
CA VAL A 86 31.28 49.54 -4.18
C VAL A 86 30.14 48.65 -3.69
N ASN A 87 28.90 48.89 -4.16
CA ASN A 87 27.71 48.10 -3.84
C ASN A 87 27.43 46.97 -4.85
N SER A 88 28.28 46.78 -5.86
CA SER A 88 28.10 45.76 -6.90
C SER A 88 28.14 44.33 -6.35
N PHE A 89 27.31 43.47 -6.94
CA PHE A 89 27.40 42.02 -6.73
C PHE A 89 28.75 41.51 -7.25
N LYS A 90 29.46 40.76 -6.40
CA LYS A 90 30.74 40.13 -6.73
C LYS A 90 30.61 38.62 -6.55
N LEU A 91 31.03 37.88 -7.57
CA LEU A 91 31.19 36.44 -7.51
C LEU A 91 32.34 36.09 -6.55
N ASP A 92 32.08 35.18 -5.63
CA ASP A 92 33.03 34.69 -4.63
C ASP A 92 32.58 33.29 -4.16
N PRO A 93 33.48 32.39 -3.75
CA PRO A 93 34.73 31.99 -4.41
C PRO A 93 34.43 30.80 -5.38
N PRO A 94 35.41 30.14 -6.04
CA PRO A 94 35.14 29.41 -7.29
C PRO A 94 34.53 28.00 -7.16
N ASN A 95 33.90 27.61 -6.04
CA ASN A 95 33.34 26.26 -5.85
C ASN A 95 31.85 26.32 -5.47
N ALA A 96 30.98 25.63 -6.22
CA ALA A 96 29.56 25.43 -5.91
C ALA A 96 29.18 23.94 -5.96
N VAL A 97 28.08 23.55 -5.30
CA VAL A 97 27.57 22.17 -5.31
C VAL A 97 26.27 22.09 -6.12
N LEU A 98 26.29 21.27 -7.17
CA LEU A 98 25.09 20.83 -7.88
C LEU A 98 24.54 19.58 -7.21
N THR A 99 23.28 19.63 -6.77
CA THR A 99 22.53 18.45 -6.32
C THR A 99 21.61 18.01 -7.45
N TYR A 100 21.58 16.73 -7.80
CA TYR A 100 20.74 16.21 -8.88
C TYR A 100 20.22 14.81 -8.59
N VAL A 101 19.08 14.47 -9.20
CA VAL A 101 18.43 13.16 -9.05
C VAL A 101 18.85 12.26 -10.22
N ASP A 102 19.43 11.10 -9.92
CA ASP A 102 19.84 10.10 -10.90
C ASP A 102 19.11 8.77 -10.66
N GLY A 103 17.88 8.69 -11.18
CA GLY A 103 16.96 7.61 -10.86
C GLY A 103 16.28 7.90 -9.52
N GLU A 104 16.53 7.06 -8.52
CA GLU A 104 16.02 7.23 -7.15
C GLU A 104 17.09 7.82 -6.19
N GLU A 105 18.35 7.93 -6.63
CA GLU A 105 19.45 8.47 -5.82
C GLU A 105 19.59 9.99 -6.00
N ILE A 106 19.71 10.71 -4.88
CA ILE A 106 20.18 12.11 -4.86
C ILE A 106 21.71 12.10 -4.87
N LYS A 107 22.33 12.86 -5.78
CA LYS A 107 23.78 12.96 -5.98
C LYS A 107 24.25 14.40 -5.90
N GLU A 108 25.45 14.60 -5.38
CA GLU A 108 26.10 15.90 -5.26
C GLU A 108 27.37 15.95 -6.11
N LEU A 109 27.65 17.11 -6.72
CA LEU A 109 28.78 17.35 -7.59
C LEU A 109 29.35 18.76 -7.34
N GLU A 110 30.61 18.84 -6.90
CA GLU A 110 31.36 20.10 -6.91
C GLU A 110 31.62 20.55 -8.36
N VAL A 111 31.33 21.81 -8.66
CA VAL A 111 31.59 22.46 -9.95
C VAL A 111 32.24 23.82 -9.74
N VAL A 112 33.08 24.21 -10.70
CA VAL A 112 33.77 25.51 -10.66
C VAL A 112 33.01 26.54 -11.49
N ILE A 113 32.52 27.61 -10.87
CA ILE A 113 31.93 28.74 -11.60
C ILE A 113 33.07 29.61 -12.15
N THR A 114 33.07 29.85 -13.46
CA THR A 114 34.12 30.61 -14.16
C THR A 114 33.65 31.94 -14.74
N ASP A 115 32.36 32.09 -15.01
CA ASP A 115 31.74 33.34 -15.46
C ASP A 115 30.23 33.33 -15.12
N ALA A 116 29.61 34.50 -15.02
CA ALA A 116 28.15 34.62 -14.93
C ALA A 116 27.64 35.92 -15.59
N THR A 117 26.72 35.77 -16.53
CA THR A 117 26.13 36.87 -17.31
C THR A 117 24.63 36.98 -17.05
N PHE A 118 24.13 38.20 -16.85
CA PHE A 118 22.71 38.50 -16.72
C PHE A 118 22.18 39.21 -17.97
N ASP A 119 21.04 38.77 -18.51
CA ASP A 119 20.46 39.30 -19.76
C ASP A 119 19.25 40.24 -19.58
N GLY A 120 18.81 40.46 -18.32
CA GLY A 120 17.57 41.17 -17.99
C GLY A 120 16.44 40.25 -17.52
N SER A 121 16.57 38.93 -17.59
CA SER A 121 15.58 37.96 -17.11
C SER A 121 16.16 36.62 -16.62
N ASN A 122 17.40 36.29 -17.00
CA ASN A 122 18.10 35.05 -16.64
C ASN A 122 19.54 35.36 -16.21
N ILE A 123 20.04 34.62 -15.22
CA ILE A 123 21.48 34.54 -14.94
C ILE A 123 22.00 33.26 -15.58
N THR A 124 22.92 33.41 -16.54
CA THR A 124 23.61 32.29 -17.19
C THR A 124 25.00 32.13 -16.59
N TYR A 125 25.24 30.99 -15.94
CA TYR A 125 26.51 30.62 -15.33
C TYR A 125 27.31 29.75 -16.28
N THR A 126 28.59 30.07 -16.46
CA THR A 126 29.56 29.20 -17.12
C THR A 126 30.33 28.41 -16.06
N ILE A 127 30.33 27.09 -16.18
CA ILE A 127 31.01 26.18 -15.25
C ILE A 127 32.12 25.38 -15.95
N ASP A 128 33.25 25.23 -15.28
CA ASP A 128 34.34 24.36 -15.68
C ASP A 128 34.22 23.02 -14.93
N ASN A 129 33.56 22.06 -15.57
CA ASN A 129 33.66 20.64 -15.22
C ASN A 129 33.50 19.79 -16.49
N THR A 130 34.16 18.64 -16.56
CA THR A 130 34.30 17.80 -17.77
C THR A 130 33.54 16.48 -17.69
N SER A 131 32.75 16.26 -16.63
CA SER A 131 32.02 15.02 -16.35
C SER A 131 30.57 14.98 -16.88
N LEU A 132 29.94 16.15 -17.10
CA LEU A 132 28.58 16.24 -17.63
C LEU A 132 28.56 15.91 -19.14
N THR A 133 27.70 14.99 -19.57
CA THR A 133 27.56 14.62 -20.99
C THR A 133 26.14 14.89 -21.52
N ASN A 134 26.06 15.55 -22.68
CA ASN A 134 24.81 16.15 -23.19
C ASN A 134 23.78 15.09 -23.67
N ASN A 135 22.74 14.76 -22.90
CA ASN A 135 21.44 14.26 -23.45
C ASN A 135 20.23 14.07 -22.48
N GLU A 136 20.17 14.72 -21.31
CA GLU A 136 19.05 14.58 -20.36
C GLU A 136 18.10 15.81 -20.37
N THR A 137 16.79 15.59 -20.14
CA THR A 137 15.70 16.58 -20.38
C THR A 137 14.55 16.43 -19.37
N PHE A 138 13.96 17.55 -18.91
CA PHE A 138 13.09 17.64 -17.72
C PHE A 138 12.41 19.02 -17.53
N ASP A 139 11.11 19.20 -17.26
CA ASP A 139 9.86 18.42 -17.48
C ASP A 139 9.10 17.63 -16.35
N ASP A 140 9.33 17.78 -15.01
CA ASP A 140 8.35 17.55 -13.88
C ASP A 140 8.98 17.58 -12.45
N ALA A 141 8.88 18.72 -11.73
CA ALA A 141 8.99 18.78 -10.25
C ALA A 141 8.42 20.07 -9.64
N SER A 142 7.56 19.92 -8.64
CA SER A 142 7.02 21.01 -7.83
C SER A 142 7.98 21.40 -6.69
N LEU A 143 8.75 22.48 -6.86
CA LEU A 143 9.47 23.14 -5.77
C LEU A 143 8.69 24.38 -5.32
N PHE A 144 8.05 24.33 -4.15
CA PHE A 144 7.37 25.49 -3.59
C PHE A 144 8.30 26.28 -2.66
N VAL A 145 8.58 27.53 -3.04
CA VAL A 145 9.15 28.55 -2.14
C VAL A 145 8.00 29.38 -1.58
N ASP A 146 7.85 29.43 -0.26
CA ASP A 146 6.91 30.35 0.38
C ASP A 146 7.42 31.79 0.27
N THR A 147 6.77 32.59 -0.58
CA THR A 147 6.99 34.03 -0.77
C THR A 147 6.82 34.86 0.52
N GLY A 148 6.27 34.28 1.60
CA GLY A 148 6.17 34.91 2.91
C GLY A 148 7.48 35.05 3.68
N GLY A 149 8.58 34.41 3.24
CA GLY A 149 9.88 34.47 3.93
C GLY A 149 9.86 33.80 5.31
N SER A 150 8.98 32.81 5.50
CA SER A 150 8.76 32.14 6.76
C SER A 150 9.87 31.13 7.07
N THR A 151 10.47 31.20 8.26
CA THR A 151 11.34 30.12 8.77
C THR A 151 10.54 28.93 9.31
N ASN A 152 9.33 28.72 8.78
CA ASN A 152 8.47 27.59 9.13
C ASN A 152 8.91 26.38 8.30
N PRO A 153 9.36 25.28 8.93
CA PRO A 153 9.71 24.07 8.23
C PRO A 153 8.48 23.23 7.84
N ILE A 154 7.27 23.66 8.20
CA ILE A 154 6.01 23.04 7.73
C ILE A 154 5.60 23.67 6.40
N TYR A 155 5.39 22.84 5.38
CA TYR A 155 5.04 23.25 4.01
C TYR A 155 3.93 22.36 3.43
N TYR A 156 3.36 22.79 2.30
CA TYR A 156 2.43 21.98 1.52
C TYR A 156 3.13 21.34 0.31
N THR A 157 2.69 20.13 -0.02
CA THR A 157 2.89 19.48 -1.32
C THR A 157 1.52 19.29 -1.97
N GLU A 158 1.45 19.40 -3.29
CA GLU A 158 0.20 19.28 -4.06
C GLU A 158 0.32 18.16 -5.09
N LYS A 159 -0.73 17.35 -5.22
CA LYS A 159 -0.84 16.28 -6.22
C LYS A 159 -2.30 16.15 -6.65
N ASN A 160 -2.57 16.34 -7.95
CA ASN A 160 -3.91 16.22 -8.55
C ASN A 160 -5.00 17.12 -7.91
N GLY A 161 -4.62 18.29 -7.39
CA GLY A 161 -5.50 19.23 -6.70
C GLY A 161 -5.74 18.93 -5.23
N LEU A 162 -5.12 17.88 -4.68
CA LEU A 162 -5.14 17.53 -3.26
C LEU A 162 -3.83 17.97 -2.60
N ILE A 163 -3.90 18.33 -1.31
CA ILE A 163 -2.77 18.90 -0.54
C ILE A 163 -2.35 17.93 0.56
N THR A 164 -1.05 17.67 0.68
CA THR A 164 -0.43 16.99 1.82
C THR A 164 0.48 17.97 2.58
N VAL A 165 0.35 18.03 3.90
CA VAL A 165 1.17 18.89 4.77
C VAL A 165 2.38 18.12 5.29
N LYS A 166 3.58 18.61 4.99
CA LYS A 166 4.85 17.98 5.35
C LYS A 166 5.71 18.85 6.25
N VAL A 167 6.73 18.27 6.88
CA VAL A 167 7.79 19.01 7.58
C VAL A 167 9.18 18.73 6.98
N SER A 168 10.08 19.72 7.06
CA SER A 168 11.48 19.58 6.65
C SER A 168 12.26 18.64 7.57
N ALA A 169 13.28 17.98 7.01
CA ALA A 169 14.17 17.12 7.76
C ALA A 169 14.87 17.85 8.92
N GLY A 170 15.06 17.16 10.05
CA GLY A 170 15.70 17.71 11.26
C GLY A 170 14.76 18.44 12.22
N VAL A 171 13.45 18.47 11.94
CA VAL A 171 12.44 18.94 12.91
C VAL A 171 12.02 17.81 13.84
N GLU A 172 11.85 18.13 15.12
CA GLU A 172 11.41 17.22 16.17
C GLU A 172 9.88 17.32 16.40
N ALA A 173 9.31 16.29 17.03
CA ALA A 173 7.92 16.29 17.48
C ALA A 173 7.65 17.42 18.49
N GLY A 174 6.39 17.82 18.63
CA GLY A 174 5.97 18.99 19.40
C GLY A 174 6.23 20.33 18.72
N TYR A 175 6.96 20.37 17.58
CA TYR A 175 7.12 21.60 16.82
C TYR A 175 5.76 22.15 16.34
N THR A 176 5.59 23.45 16.42
CA THR A 176 4.36 24.14 16.01
C THR A 176 4.70 25.32 15.10
N GLY A 177 4.17 25.30 13.88
CA GLY A 177 4.41 26.30 12.84
C GLY A 177 3.12 26.94 12.35
N ASN A 178 3.22 28.06 11.62
CA ASN A 178 2.05 28.72 11.01
C ASN A 178 2.18 28.77 9.49
N LEU A 179 1.19 28.24 8.78
CA LEU A 179 1.12 28.18 7.32
C LEU A 179 -0.26 28.62 6.86
N ASN A 180 -0.33 29.59 5.95
CA ASN A 180 -1.55 30.15 5.38
C ASN A 180 -2.65 30.53 6.41
N GLY A 181 -2.23 31.00 7.59
CA GLY A 181 -3.12 31.43 8.68
C GLY A 181 -3.54 30.32 9.64
N TRP A 182 -3.18 29.06 9.37
CA TRP A 182 -3.42 27.92 10.25
C TRP A 182 -2.17 27.60 11.08
N THR A 183 -2.39 27.22 12.34
CA THR A 183 -1.34 26.71 13.23
C THR A 183 -1.30 25.20 13.11
N TYR A 184 -0.16 24.65 12.67
CA TYR A 184 0.08 23.23 12.46
C TYR A 184 0.99 22.65 13.55
N HIS A 185 0.71 21.40 13.95
CA HIS A 185 1.43 20.68 14.99
C HIS A 185 2.11 19.43 14.41
N VAL A 186 3.44 19.38 14.48
CA VAL A 186 4.24 18.22 14.06
C VAL A 186 4.26 17.20 15.19
N VAL A 187 3.95 15.94 14.89
CA VAL A 187 3.76 14.89 15.90
C VAL A 187 4.59 13.64 15.60
N ASP A 188 5.00 12.94 16.66
CA ASP A 188 5.34 11.51 16.58
C ASP A 188 4.09 10.64 16.82
N ARG A 189 4.27 9.31 16.85
CA ARG A 189 3.17 8.36 17.07
C ARG A 189 2.48 8.53 18.45
N ALA A 190 3.21 8.96 19.48
CA ALA A 190 2.67 9.13 20.82
C ALA A 190 1.88 10.43 20.96
N GLU A 191 2.40 11.52 20.40
CA GLU A 191 1.69 12.80 20.30
C GLU A 191 0.46 12.71 19.39
N LEU A 192 0.53 11.91 18.32
CA LEU A 192 -0.60 11.63 17.44
C LEU A 192 -1.74 10.92 18.19
N ILE A 193 -1.43 9.83 18.91
CA ILE A 193 -2.41 9.11 19.74
C ILE A 193 -3.02 10.06 20.78
N PHE A 194 -2.20 10.87 21.45
CA PHE A 194 -2.69 11.86 22.42
C PHE A 194 -3.58 12.94 21.78
N ALA A 195 -3.33 13.33 20.53
CA ALA A 195 -4.20 14.25 19.79
C ALA A 195 -5.57 13.62 19.48
N ILE A 196 -5.59 12.35 19.09
CA ILE A 196 -6.81 11.57 18.80
C ILE A 196 -7.61 11.35 20.10
N GLU A 197 -6.98 10.85 21.16
CA GLU A 197 -7.62 10.61 22.47
C GLU A 197 -8.18 11.89 23.11
N ALA A 198 -7.50 13.03 22.91
CA ALA A 198 -7.96 14.33 23.39
C ALA A 198 -9.03 14.99 22.49
N GLY A 199 -9.42 14.36 21.37
CA GLY A 199 -10.42 14.90 20.44
C GLY A 199 -9.99 16.22 19.79
N ARG A 200 -8.70 16.35 19.44
CA ARG A 200 -8.18 17.53 18.72
C ARG A 200 -8.66 17.55 17.27
N ASP A 201 -8.59 18.73 16.66
CA ASP A 201 -8.67 18.87 15.21
C ASP A 201 -7.45 18.17 14.58
N LEU A 202 -7.73 17.21 13.68
CA LEU A 202 -6.69 16.42 13.00
C LEU A 202 -6.24 17.04 11.68
N SER A 203 -6.97 18.04 11.16
CA SER A 203 -6.64 18.74 9.90
C SER A 203 -5.40 19.64 10.02
N THR A 204 -4.97 19.93 11.25
CA THR A 204 -3.76 20.70 11.57
C THR A 204 -2.61 19.85 12.11
N VAL A 205 -2.72 18.52 12.04
CA VAL A 205 -1.67 17.58 12.48
C VAL A 205 -0.76 17.20 11.32
N VAL A 206 0.56 17.28 11.53
CA VAL A 206 1.59 17.00 10.51
C VAL A 206 2.32 15.72 10.88
N THR A 207 2.07 14.67 10.12
CA THR A 207 2.42 13.28 10.44
C THR A 207 3.74 12.78 9.83
N THR A 208 4.52 13.63 9.17
CA THR A 208 5.78 13.26 8.49
C THR A 208 6.77 12.48 9.37
N LEU A 209 6.77 12.65 10.70
CA LEU A 209 7.67 11.94 11.62
C LEU A 209 7.11 10.57 12.08
N VAL A 210 5.90 10.19 11.66
CA VAL A 210 5.22 8.96 12.07
C VAL A 210 5.57 7.83 11.11
N THR A 211 6.26 6.80 11.61
CA THR A 211 6.66 5.62 10.82
C THR A 211 5.76 4.40 11.02
N ASP A 212 4.82 4.46 11.97
CA ASP A 212 3.90 3.39 12.35
C ASP A 212 2.56 4.00 12.76
N MET A 213 1.50 3.67 12.01
CA MET A 213 0.11 4.06 12.26
C MET A 213 -0.77 2.87 12.66
N SER A 214 -0.17 1.79 13.18
CA SER A 214 -0.93 0.61 13.57
C SER A 214 -1.96 0.91 14.67
N GLY A 215 -3.21 0.51 14.45
CA GLY A 215 -4.31 0.63 15.40
C GLY A 215 -4.74 2.05 15.81
N ILE A 216 -4.23 3.13 15.21
CA ILE A 216 -4.42 4.48 15.79
C ILE A 216 -5.87 5.02 15.74
N PHE A 217 -6.74 4.45 14.90
CA PHE A 217 -8.18 4.72 14.87
C PHE A 217 -9.03 3.48 15.20
N ALA A 218 -8.43 2.41 15.75
CA ALA A 218 -9.13 1.16 16.04
C ALA A 218 -10.29 1.35 17.04
N GLY A 219 -11.50 0.98 16.62
CA GLY A 219 -12.74 1.13 17.37
C GLY A 219 -13.21 2.59 17.55
N THR A 220 -12.65 3.54 16.80
CA THR A 220 -12.97 4.97 16.92
C THR A 220 -13.92 5.47 15.84
N ASN A 221 -14.81 6.39 16.20
CA ASN A 221 -15.63 7.14 15.24
C ASN A 221 -14.84 8.37 14.79
N LEU A 222 -13.97 8.21 13.78
CA LEU A 222 -13.15 9.31 13.24
C LEU A 222 -14.03 10.49 12.79
N ASN A 223 -13.80 11.67 13.39
CA ASN A 223 -14.58 12.89 13.11
C ASN A 223 -13.74 14.08 12.58
N GLY A 224 -12.41 13.97 12.55
CA GLY A 224 -11.49 14.97 11.99
C GLY A 224 -11.05 14.60 10.58
N ASP A 225 -10.75 15.59 9.74
CA ASP A 225 -10.21 15.41 8.39
C ASP A 225 -8.74 14.97 8.46
N ILE A 226 -8.40 13.88 7.77
CA ILE A 226 -7.04 13.32 7.65
C ILE A 226 -6.52 13.26 6.21
N SER A 227 -7.25 13.85 5.25
CA SER A 227 -6.89 13.82 3.82
C SER A 227 -5.54 14.47 3.53
N SER A 228 -5.14 15.44 4.34
CA SER A 228 -3.90 16.20 4.19
C SER A 228 -2.68 15.62 4.93
N TRP A 229 -2.82 14.47 5.57
CA TRP A 229 -1.74 13.81 6.30
C TRP A 229 -0.61 13.33 5.37
N ASP A 230 0.61 13.45 5.88
CA ASP A 230 1.80 12.88 5.27
C ASP A 230 2.06 11.48 5.82
N VAL A 231 1.91 10.47 4.98
CA VAL A 231 2.14 9.06 5.33
C VAL A 231 3.34 8.45 4.60
N SER A 232 4.13 9.23 3.84
CA SER A 232 5.20 8.67 2.99
C SER A 232 6.35 8.00 3.77
N ASN A 233 6.43 8.21 5.09
CA ASN A 233 7.40 7.57 5.98
C ASN A 233 6.79 6.40 6.78
N VAL A 234 5.50 6.10 6.62
CA VAL A 234 4.80 5.02 7.34
C VAL A 234 5.17 3.67 6.73
N THR A 235 5.60 2.74 7.58
CA THR A 235 5.97 1.36 7.20
C THR A 235 4.95 0.32 7.66
N ASN A 236 4.07 0.68 8.59
CA ASN A 236 3.08 -0.19 9.23
C ASN A 236 1.75 0.56 9.39
N MET A 237 0.69 0.05 8.76
CA MET A 237 -0.70 0.54 8.89
C MET A 237 -1.65 -0.52 9.47
N SER A 238 -1.11 -1.56 10.12
CA SER A 238 -1.92 -2.70 10.57
C SER A 238 -3.03 -2.30 11.55
N GLY A 239 -4.27 -2.68 11.24
CA GLY A 239 -5.45 -2.37 12.05
C GLY A 239 -5.79 -0.89 12.16
N MET A 240 -5.23 -0.01 11.31
CA MET A 240 -5.36 1.45 11.46
C MET A 240 -6.81 1.91 11.66
N PHE A 241 -7.76 1.42 10.85
CA PHE A 241 -9.20 1.70 10.95
C PHE A 241 -10.02 0.47 11.39
N ASN A 242 -9.42 -0.46 12.14
CA ASN A 242 -10.08 -1.67 12.62
C ASN A 242 -11.37 -1.33 13.41
N GLY A 243 -12.53 -1.82 12.98
CA GLY A 243 -13.83 -1.56 13.62
C GLY A 243 -14.36 -0.14 13.46
N ALA A 244 -13.74 0.73 12.64
CA ALA A 244 -14.22 2.08 12.38
C ALA A 244 -15.39 2.05 11.36
N SER A 245 -16.57 1.59 11.81
CA SER A 245 -17.74 1.26 10.99
C SER A 245 -18.14 2.34 9.98
N ASP A 246 -17.97 3.61 10.37
CA ASP A 246 -18.44 4.79 9.66
C ASP A 246 -17.33 5.45 8.82
N PHE A 247 -16.11 4.89 8.81
CA PHE A 247 -14.96 5.48 8.11
C PHE A 247 -15.10 5.37 6.59
N ASN A 248 -15.10 6.53 5.92
CA ASN A 248 -15.15 6.64 4.46
C ASN A 248 -14.55 7.98 3.98
N GLN A 249 -13.45 8.45 4.61
CA GLN A 249 -12.79 9.72 4.25
C GLN A 249 -11.76 9.55 3.14
N ASN A 250 -11.66 10.52 2.23
CA ASN A 250 -10.76 10.46 1.08
C ASN A 250 -9.28 10.37 1.50
N ILE A 251 -8.65 9.26 1.13
CA ILE A 251 -7.23 8.93 1.36
C ILE A 251 -6.49 8.59 0.04
N SER A 252 -7.04 8.98 -1.11
CA SER A 252 -6.47 8.67 -2.44
C SER A 252 -5.11 9.30 -2.72
N ILE A 253 -4.79 10.45 -2.10
CA ILE A 253 -3.47 11.11 -2.20
C ILE A 253 -2.37 10.38 -1.41
N TRP A 254 -2.72 9.53 -0.45
CA TRP A 254 -1.77 8.93 0.48
C TRP A 254 -0.68 8.12 -0.23
N ASP A 255 0.57 8.51 0.01
CA ASP A 255 1.77 7.83 -0.48
C ASP A 255 2.09 6.65 0.43
N VAL A 256 1.52 5.49 0.11
CA VAL A 256 1.69 4.24 0.85
C VAL A 256 2.86 3.38 0.35
N SER A 257 3.71 3.91 -0.54
CA SER A 257 4.81 3.16 -1.21
C SER A 257 5.82 2.52 -0.25
N ASN A 258 6.03 3.10 0.94
CA ASN A 258 6.89 2.57 2.00
C ASN A 258 6.18 1.62 2.98
N VAL A 259 4.87 1.38 2.84
CA VAL A 259 4.10 0.51 3.74
C VAL A 259 4.38 -0.96 3.43
N THR A 260 4.72 -1.73 4.46
CA THR A 260 5.05 -3.16 4.36
C THR A 260 4.01 -4.09 4.97
N ILE A 261 3.12 -3.55 5.82
CA ILE A 261 2.07 -4.28 6.55
C ILE A 261 0.76 -3.48 6.52
N MET A 262 -0.29 -4.07 5.94
CA MET A 262 -1.67 -3.50 5.89
C MET A 262 -2.72 -4.45 6.52
N SER A 263 -2.30 -5.46 7.27
CA SER A 263 -3.22 -6.42 7.88
C SER A 263 -4.25 -5.76 8.79
N TYR A 264 -5.51 -6.20 8.74
CA TYR A 264 -6.66 -5.62 9.46
C TYR A 264 -6.99 -4.14 9.15
N MET A 265 -6.34 -3.48 8.17
CA MET A 265 -6.39 -2.01 8.03
C MET A 265 -7.81 -1.42 7.97
N PHE A 266 -8.74 -2.07 7.24
CA PHE A 266 -10.16 -1.70 7.13
C PHE A 266 -11.11 -2.82 7.64
N ASN A 267 -10.59 -3.74 8.44
CA ASN A 267 -11.38 -4.82 9.07
C ASN A 267 -12.55 -4.21 9.86
N GLY A 268 -13.80 -4.54 9.55
CA GLY A 268 -15.00 -4.00 10.19
C GLY A 268 -15.34 -2.54 9.82
N ALA A 269 -14.63 -1.91 8.89
CA ALA A 269 -14.95 -0.57 8.39
C ALA A 269 -16.12 -0.61 7.39
N THR A 270 -17.32 -0.92 7.89
CA THR A 270 -18.50 -1.30 7.08
C THR A 270 -18.89 -0.30 5.99
N ALA A 271 -18.65 0.99 6.19
CA ALA A 271 -18.96 2.06 5.23
C ALA A 271 -17.81 2.41 4.27
N PHE A 272 -16.63 1.80 4.40
CA PHE A 272 -15.46 2.16 3.61
C PHE A 272 -15.61 1.75 2.14
N ASN A 273 -15.52 2.73 1.25
CA ASN A 273 -15.56 2.53 -0.20
C ASN A 273 -14.89 3.71 -0.94
N GLN A 274 -13.74 4.20 -0.43
CA GLN A 274 -12.96 5.26 -1.09
C GLN A 274 -11.98 4.69 -2.12
N ASP A 275 -11.82 5.41 -3.22
CA ASP A 275 -10.85 5.09 -4.27
C ASP A 275 -9.42 5.04 -3.71
N ILE A 276 -8.81 3.87 -3.89
CA ILE A 276 -7.43 3.51 -3.53
C ILE A 276 -6.72 2.82 -4.71
N SER A 277 -7.26 2.94 -5.93
CA SER A 277 -6.71 2.36 -7.16
C SER A 277 -5.32 2.89 -7.52
N SER A 278 -4.97 4.07 -7.00
CA SER A 278 -3.69 4.77 -7.17
C SER A 278 -2.65 4.49 -6.08
N TRP A 279 -2.92 3.58 -5.14
CA TRP A 279 -1.98 3.20 -4.09
C TRP A 279 -0.89 2.25 -4.62
N ASP A 280 0.37 2.60 -4.40
CA ASP A 280 1.50 1.69 -4.61
C ASP A 280 1.63 0.75 -3.41
N VAL A 281 1.05 -0.44 -3.55
CA VAL A 281 1.14 -1.51 -2.55
C VAL A 281 2.29 -2.48 -2.81
N SER A 282 3.20 -2.20 -3.75
CA SER A 282 4.22 -3.15 -4.21
C SER A 282 5.17 -3.63 -3.09
N ASN A 283 5.35 -2.86 -2.01
CA ASN A 283 6.16 -3.23 -0.86
C ASN A 283 5.39 -3.92 0.28
N VAL A 284 4.07 -4.08 0.17
CA VAL A 284 3.25 -4.76 1.16
C VAL A 284 3.50 -6.27 1.10
N THR A 285 3.71 -6.88 2.27
CA THR A 285 3.97 -8.34 2.40
C THR A 285 2.81 -9.10 3.03
N ASN A 286 1.85 -8.39 3.62
CA ASN A 286 0.77 -8.95 4.43
C ASN A 286 -0.49 -8.05 4.36
N MET A 287 -1.56 -8.59 3.76
CA MET A 287 -2.91 -7.99 3.68
C MET A 287 -3.97 -8.86 4.38
N ARG A 288 -3.55 -9.69 5.33
CA ARG A 288 -4.45 -10.50 6.17
C ARG A 288 -5.59 -9.64 6.74
N ASP A 289 -6.82 -10.12 6.65
CA ASP A 289 -8.02 -9.50 7.23
C ASP A 289 -8.28 -8.05 6.72
N MET A 290 -7.60 -7.56 5.67
CA MET A 290 -7.54 -6.12 5.33
C MET A 290 -8.92 -5.47 5.09
N PHE A 291 -9.83 -6.15 4.38
CA PHE A 291 -11.20 -5.69 4.11
C PHE A 291 -12.27 -6.61 4.73
N ASN A 292 -11.90 -7.48 5.68
CA ASN A 292 -12.83 -8.39 6.37
C ASN A 292 -13.97 -7.58 7.03
N GLY A 293 -15.21 -7.78 6.62
CA GLY A 293 -16.38 -7.05 7.10
C GLY A 293 -16.54 -5.63 6.56
N ALA A 294 -15.73 -5.19 5.59
CA ALA A 294 -15.90 -3.91 4.88
C ALA A 294 -17.06 -4.02 3.86
N THR A 295 -18.29 -4.23 4.35
CA THR A 295 -19.47 -4.63 3.54
C THR A 295 -19.83 -3.71 2.36
N ALA A 296 -19.38 -2.45 2.36
CA ALA A 296 -19.58 -1.50 1.25
C ALA A 296 -18.42 -1.43 0.23
N PHE A 297 -17.28 -2.07 0.50
CA PHE A 297 -16.07 -1.94 -0.33
C PHE A 297 -16.23 -2.63 -1.68
N ASN A 298 -16.05 -1.88 -2.77
CA ASN A 298 -16.09 -2.40 -4.13
C ASN A 298 -15.32 -1.49 -5.11
N GLN A 299 -14.12 -1.05 -4.73
CA GLN A 299 -13.25 -0.22 -5.58
C GLN A 299 -12.31 -1.07 -6.44
N ASP A 300 -12.02 -0.60 -7.65
CA ASP A 300 -11.08 -1.24 -8.57
C ASP A 300 -9.65 -1.22 -7.99
N ILE A 301 -9.11 -2.43 -7.80
CA ILE A 301 -7.75 -2.72 -7.31
C ILE A 301 -7.02 -3.68 -8.27
N SER A 302 -7.48 -3.79 -9.51
CA SER A 302 -6.86 -4.60 -10.58
C SER A 302 -5.45 -4.14 -10.95
N SER A 303 -5.10 -2.90 -10.60
CA SER A 303 -3.82 -2.22 -10.79
C SER A 303 -2.74 -2.56 -9.75
N TRP A 304 -3.12 -3.18 -8.62
CA TRP A 304 -2.23 -3.39 -7.48
C TRP A 304 -1.15 -4.46 -7.76
N ASP A 305 0.12 -4.10 -7.55
CA ASP A 305 1.22 -5.07 -7.49
C ASP A 305 1.20 -5.82 -6.16
N VAL A 306 0.55 -6.97 -6.15
CA VAL A 306 0.47 -7.88 -5.00
C VAL A 306 1.61 -8.90 -4.93
N SER A 307 2.60 -8.83 -5.83
CA SER A 307 3.61 -9.90 -6.02
C SER A 307 4.48 -10.20 -4.79
N LYS A 308 4.64 -9.24 -3.85
CA LYS A 308 5.38 -9.44 -2.58
C LYS A 308 4.53 -9.99 -1.43
N ILE A 309 3.22 -10.18 -1.62
CA ILE A 309 2.30 -10.60 -0.53
C ILE A 309 2.42 -12.10 -0.29
N THR A 310 2.53 -12.47 1.00
CA THR A 310 2.66 -13.87 1.45
C THR A 310 1.43 -14.39 2.19
N ASN A 311 0.54 -13.50 2.66
CA ASN A 311 -0.68 -13.83 3.38
C ASN A 311 -1.84 -12.91 2.96
N MET A 312 -2.91 -13.54 2.45
CA MET A 312 -4.19 -12.92 2.06
C MET A 312 -5.37 -13.51 2.86
N ARG A 313 -5.08 -14.10 4.03
CA ARG A 313 -6.08 -14.76 4.86
C ARG A 313 -7.21 -13.82 5.22
N ASP A 314 -8.46 -14.27 5.09
CA ASP A 314 -9.67 -13.53 5.42
C ASP A 314 -9.79 -12.15 4.72
N MET A 315 -9.00 -11.86 3.67
CA MET A 315 -8.82 -10.50 3.13
C MET A 315 -10.13 -9.81 2.72
N PHE A 316 -11.06 -10.53 2.09
CA PHE A 316 -12.40 -10.04 1.70
C PHE A 316 -13.53 -10.76 2.45
N ASN A 317 -13.25 -11.39 3.60
CA ASN A 317 -14.24 -12.15 4.35
C ASN A 317 -15.43 -11.24 4.75
N GLY A 318 -16.62 -11.47 4.20
CA GLY A 318 -17.81 -10.64 4.44
C GLY A 318 -17.75 -9.24 3.81
N ALA A 319 -16.87 -8.99 2.84
CA ALA A 319 -16.87 -7.77 2.03
C ALA A 319 -17.97 -7.83 0.95
N THR A 320 -19.23 -8.03 1.34
CA THR A 320 -20.38 -8.48 0.52
C THR A 320 -20.77 -7.64 -0.72
N ALA A 321 -20.06 -6.54 -1.00
CA ALA A 321 -20.23 -5.74 -2.22
C ALA A 321 -19.08 -5.95 -3.23
N PHE A 322 -17.98 -6.59 -2.83
CA PHE A 322 -16.76 -6.71 -3.62
C PHE A 322 -16.93 -7.68 -4.79
N ASN A 323 -16.73 -7.19 -6.01
CA ASN A 323 -16.82 -8.04 -7.21
C ASN A 323 -16.00 -7.47 -8.37
N GLN A 324 -14.76 -7.04 -8.08
CA GLN A 324 -13.83 -6.45 -9.05
C GLN A 324 -12.91 -7.50 -9.68
N ASP A 325 -12.49 -7.25 -10.92
CA ASP A 325 -11.58 -8.16 -11.62
C ASP A 325 -10.18 -8.11 -10.99
N ILE A 326 -9.76 -9.24 -10.42
CA ILE A 326 -8.44 -9.46 -9.83
C ILE A 326 -7.70 -10.61 -10.55
N SER A 327 -8.10 -10.95 -11.78
CA SER A 327 -7.45 -11.97 -12.61
C SER A 327 -6.01 -11.61 -13.03
N SER A 328 -5.64 -10.33 -12.93
CA SER A 328 -4.31 -9.76 -13.18
C SER A 328 -3.30 -10.01 -12.06
N TRP A 329 -3.74 -10.37 -10.85
CA TRP A 329 -2.92 -10.42 -9.66
C TRP A 329 -1.88 -11.56 -9.68
N ASP A 330 -0.61 -11.23 -9.45
CA ASP A 330 0.46 -12.19 -9.20
C ASP A 330 0.42 -12.65 -7.74
N VAL A 331 -0.32 -13.73 -7.49
CA VAL A 331 -0.43 -14.36 -6.17
C VAL A 331 0.65 -15.44 -5.92
N SER A 332 1.68 -15.56 -6.76
CA SER A 332 2.64 -16.68 -6.74
C SER A 332 3.44 -16.83 -5.44
N ASN A 333 3.58 -15.76 -4.64
CA ASN A 333 4.23 -15.80 -3.32
C ASN A 333 3.27 -16.02 -2.14
N VAL A 334 1.95 -16.12 -2.37
CA VAL A 334 0.96 -16.29 -1.30
C VAL A 334 0.98 -17.73 -0.77
N THR A 335 1.00 -17.86 0.56
CA THR A 335 1.09 -19.14 1.28
C THR A 335 -0.17 -19.48 2.08
N ASP A 336 -1.01 -18.48 2.37
CA ASP A 336 -2.25 -18.58 3.16
C ASP A 336 -3.34 -17.74 2.49
N MET A 337 -4.37 -18.42 1.99
CA MET A 337 -5.60 -17.86 1.41
C MET A 337 -6.85 -18.27 2.22
N GLY A 338 -6.66 -18.75 3.46
CA GLY A 338 -7.76 -19.24 4.28
C GLY A 338 -8.84 -18.16 4.47
N GLY A 339 -10.10 -18.48 4.17
CA GLY A 339 -11.22 -17.56 4.33
C GLY A 339 -11.26 -16.35 3.36
N MET A 340 -10.39 -16.28 2.34
CA MET A 340 -10.19 -15.06 1.53
C MET A 340 -11.49 -14.42 0.99
N PHE A 341 -12.44 -15.23 0.50
CA PHE A 341 -13.76 -14.81 -0.01
C PHE A 341 -14.93 -15.39 0.81
N LYS A 342 -14.67 -15.74 2.09
CA LYS A 342 -15.68 -16.28 3.00
C LYS A 342 -16.82 -15.27 3.19
N ASN A 343 -18.06 -15.71 3.25
CA ASN A 343 -19.27 -14.87 3.30
C ASN A 343 -19.45 -13.88 2.12
N ASP A 344 -18.60 -13.88 1.08
CA ASP A 344 -18.82 -13.05 -0.11
C ASP A 344 -19.79 -13.76 -1.06
N LEU A 345 -21.08 -13.50 -0.84
CA LEU A 345 -22.18 -14.19 -1.51
C LEU A 345 -22.13 -14.12 -3.04
N SER A 346 -21.48 -13.08 -3.60
CA SER A 346 -21.56 -12.72 -5.03
C SER A 346 -20.26 -12.91 -5.81
N PHE A 347 -19.14 -13.18 -5.13
CA PHE A 347 -17.83 -13.26 -5.78
C PHE A 347 -17.76 -14.41 -6.78
N ASN A 348 -17.50 -14.10 -8.05
CA ASN A 348 -17.44 -15.09 -9.14
C ASN A 348 -16.49 -14.63 -10.27
N GLN A 349 -15.33 -14.09 -9.88
CA GLN A 349 -14.35 -13.50 -10.80
C GLN A 349 -13.39 -14.54 -11.37
N ASN A 350 -12.75 -14.22 -12.50
CA ASN A 350 -11.94 -15.17 -13.29
C ASN A 350 -10.53 -15.42 -12.71
N ILE A 351 -10.44 -15.96 -11.51
CA ILE A 351 -9.19 -16.31 -10.81
C ILE A 351 -8.54 -17.63 -11.27
N GLY A 352 -9.05 -18.27 -12.34
CA GLY A 352 -8.52 -19.54 -12.85
C GLY A 352 -7.07 -19.47 -13.36
N SER A 353 -6.56 -18.27 -13.66
CA SER A 353 -5.18 -18.03 -14.11
C SER A 353 -4.16 -17.80 -12.99
N TRP A 354 -4.59 -17.80 -11.72
CA TRP A 354 -3.70 -17.58 -10.56
C TRP A 354 -2.72 -18.74 -10.34
N ASP A 355 -1.44 -18.43 -10.14
CA ASP A 355 -0.44 -19.39 -9.67
C ASP A 355 -0.56 -19.56 -8.14
N VAL A 356 -1.37 -20.53 -7.73
CA VAL A 356 -1.57 -20.90 -6.31
C VAL A 356 -0.53 -21.92 -5.81
N SER A 357 0.56 -22.18 -6.55
CA SER A 357 1.45 -23.31 -6.26
C SER A 357 2.22 -23.24 -4.94
N ASN A 358 2.33 -22.07 -4.31
CA ASN A 358 2.92 -21.92 -2.97
C ASN A 358 1.88 -21.90 -1.83
N VAL A 359 0.58 -21.98 -2.13
CA VAL A 359 -0.48 -21.93 -1.11
C VAL A 359 -0.52 -23.23 -0.31
N THR A 360 -0.62 -23.10 1.02
CA THR A 360 -0.61 -24.23 1.98
C THR A 360 -1.92 -24.36 2.78
N ASP A 361 -2.66 -23.26 2.95
CA ASP A 361 -3.98 -23.20 3.58
C ASP A 361 -5.00 -22.52 2.64
N MET A 362 -6.05 -23.28 2.27
CA MET A 362 -7.24 -22.81 1.52
C MET A 362 -8.53 -23.02 2.33
N SER A 363 -8.43 -23.26 3.64
CA SER A 363 -9.60 -23.52 4.49
C SER A 363 -10.62 -22.38 4.43
N TYR A 364 -11.88 -22.71 4.25
CA TYR A 364 -13.00 -21.78 4.12
C TYR A 364 -12.89 -20.72 2.99
N MET A 365 -11.99 -20.87 2.01
CA MET A 365 -11.69 -19.83 1.00
C MET A 365 -12.93 -19.27 0.28
N PHE A 366 -13.89 -20.14 -0.08
CA PHE A 366 -15.18 -19.78 -0.71
C PHE A 366 -16.38 -20.17 0.16
N ASN A 367 -16.20 -20.25 1.48
CA ASN A 367 -17.27 -20.63 2.39
C ASN A 367 -18.40 -19.59 2.38
N LEU A 368 -19.64 -20.01 2.11
CA LEU A 368 -20.84 -19.17 1.91
C LEU A 368 -20.77 -18.25 0.67
N ALA A 369 -19.84 -18.48 -0.28
CA ALA A 369 -19.85 -17.80 -1.57
C ALA A 369 -20.87 -18.45 -2.51
N GLU A 370 -22.16 -18.16 -2.30
CA GLU A 370 -23.27 -18.88 -2.93
C GLU A 370 -23.24 -18.89 -4.47
N ASP A 371 -22.80 -17.79 -5.11
CA ASP A 371 -22.70 -17.67 -6.57
C ASP A 371 -21.37 -18.20 -7.16
N PHE A 372 -20.36 -18.55 -6.35
CA PHE A 372 -19.02 -18.89 -6.84
C PHE A 372 -19.01 -20.18 -7.70
N ASN A 373 -18.57 -20.04 -8.94
CA ASN A 373 -18.53 -21.13 -9.92
C ASN A 373 -17.47 -20.93 -11.02
N THR A 374 -16.40 -20.17 -10.76
CA THR A 374 -15.28 -19.94 -11.70
C THR A 374 -14.47 -21.23 -11.93
N PRO A 375 -14.10 -21.58 -13.18
CA PRO A 375 -13.20 -22.71 -13.45
C PRO A 375 -11.83 -22.54 -12.79
N ILE A 376 -11.46 -23.49 -11.94
CA ILE A 376 -10.19 -23.52 -11.16
C ILE A 376 -9.48 -24.89 -11.26
N GLY A 377 -9.84 -25.72 -12.24
CA GLY A 377 -9.26 -27.05 -12.43
C GLY A 377 -7.78 -27.06 -12.82
N ASP A 378 -7.27 -25.97 -13.40
CA ASP A 378 -5.87 -25.81 -13.79
C ASP A 378 -4.95 -25.35 -12.62
N TRP A 379 -5.52 -25.07 -11.45
CA TRP A 379 -4.75 -24.69 -10.25
C TRP A 379 -3.84 -25.82 -9.75
N ASN A 380 -2.55 -25.50 -9.54
CA ASN A 380 -1.62 -26.41 -8.89
C ASN A 380 -1.76 -26.36 -7.36
N VAL A 381 -2.62 -27.22 -6.81
CA VAL A 381 -2.86 -27.32 -5.36
C VAL A 381 -1.89 -28.27 -4.62
N SER A 382 -0.79 -28.73 -5.24
CA SER A 382 0.06 -29.81 -4.71
C SER A 382 0.71 -29.54 -3.33
N ASN A 383 0.80 -28.27 -2.93
CA ASN A 383 1.36 -27.86 -1.62
C ASN A 383 0.29 -27.56 -0.56
N VAL A 384 -1.00 -27.64 -0.91
CA VAL A 384 -2.10 -27.39 0.03
C VAL A 384 -2.20 -28.54 1.03
N THR A 385 -2.23 -28.20 2.31
CA THR A 385 -2.35 -29.16 3.42
C THR A 385 -3.71 -29.09 4.13
N ASN A 386 -4.45 -28.00 3.95
CA ASN A 386 -5.77 -27.77 4.54
C ASN A 386 -6.76 -27.23 3.49
N MET A 387 -7.85 -27.97 3.27
CA MET A 387 -9.01 -27.59 2.44
C MET A 387 -10.32 -27.58 3.25
N GLY A 388 -10.24 -27.59 4.58
CA GLY A 388 -11.40 -27.64 5.48
C GLY A 388 -12.39 -26.51 5.18
N GLY A 389 -13.60 -26.86 4.78
CA GLY A 389 -14.68 -25.92 4.45
C GLY A 389 -14.50 -25.10 3.19
N MET A 390 -13.53 -25.42 2.31
CA MET A 390 -13.17 -24.59 1.14
C MET A 390 -14.38 -24.16 0.28
N PHE A 391 -15.36 -25.03 0.09
CA PHE A 391 -16.62 -24.79 -0.65
C PHE A 391 -17.88 -24.99 0.21
N ASN A 392 -17.77 -24.86 1.54
CA ASN A 392 -18.92 -25.02 2.45
C ASN A 392 -19.99 -23.96 2.15
N GLU A 393 -21.21 -24.36 1.79
CA GLU A 393 -22.32 -23.51 1.34
C GLU A 393 -22.00 -22.67 0.07
N ALA A 394 -21.00 -23.07 -0.72
CA ALA A 394 -20.79 -22.54 -2.08
C ALA A 394 -21.80 -23.18 -3.05
N ARG A 395 -23.08 -22.83 -2.88
CA ARG A 395 -24.23 -23.56 -3.43
C ARG A 395 -24.22 -23.77 -4.94
N SER A 396 -23.63 -22.84 -5.71
CA SER A 396 -23.52 -22.93 -7.16
C SER A 396 -22.32 -23.72 -7.68
N PHE A 397 -21.35 -24.06 -6.82
CA PHE A 397 -20.06 -24.60 -7.24
C PHE A 397 -20.18 -25.98 -7.89
N ASN A 398 -19.79 -26.08 -9.16
CA ASN A 398 -19.79 -27.33 -9.91
C ASN A 398 -18.71 -27.32 -11.00
N GLN A 399 -17.47 -26.98 -10.63
CA GLN A 399 -16.33 -26.94 -11.55
C GLN A 399 -15.47 -28.18 -11.46
N ASP A 400 -14.91 -28.56 -12.60
CA ASP A 400 -14.05 -29.73 -12.69
C ASP A 400 -12.72 -29.47 -11.97
N ILE A 401 -12.42 -30.34 -11.00
CA ILE A 401 -11.22 -30.33 -10.14
C ILE A 401 -10.61 -31.74 -10.06
N SER A 402 -10.95 -32.61 -11.02
CA SER A 402 -10.43 -33.98 -11.12
C SER A 402 -8.90 -34.06 -11.27
N SER A 403 -8.30 -33.00 -11.83
CA SER A 403 -6.87 -32.78 -12.05
C SER A 403 -6.06 -32.44 -10.80
N TRP A 404 -6.71 -32.09 -9.68
CA TRP A 404 -6.03 -31.59 -8.48
C TRP A 404 -5.20 -32.66 -7.75
N ASP A 405 -3.91 -32.40 -7.54
CA ASP A 405 -3.05 -33.21 -6.66
C ASP A 405 -3.31 -32.85 -5.18
N VAL A 406 -4.30 -33.50 -4.59
CA VAL A 406 -4.64 -33.34 -3.17
C VAL A 406 -3.78 -34.21 -2.23
N SER A 407 -2.67 -34.79 -2.70
CA SER A 407 -1.91 -35.80 -1.95
C SER A 407 -1.26 -35.31 -0.65
N ASN A 408 -1.08 -34.00 -0.47
CA ASN A 408 -0.59 -33.41 0.78
C ASN A 408 -1.70 -32.90 1.71
N VAL A 409 -2.99 -32.99 1.31
CA VAL A 409 -4.12 -32.51 2.12
C VAL A 409 -4.36 -33.45 3.32
N THR A 410 -4.52 -32.84 4.50
CA THR A 410 -4.74 -33.55 5.78
C THR A 410 -6.12 -33.31 6.39
N ASP A 411 -6.80 -32.22 5.98
CA ASP A 411 -8.14 -31.82 6.42
C ASP A 411 -9.02 -31.49 5.21
N MET A 412 -10.13 -32.23 5.07
CA MET A 412 -11.22 -32.01 4.12
C MET A 412 -12.59 -31.93 4.85
N SER A 413 -12.59 -31.62 6.15
CA SER A 413 -13.83 -31.44 6.92
C SER A 413 -14.70 -30.33 6.31
N VAL A 414 -16.02 -30.52 6.30
CA VAL A 414 -17.03 -29.63 5.68
C VAL A 414 -16.73 -29.17 4.22
N MET A 415 -15.77 -29.76 3.50
CA MET A 415 -15.22 -29.18 2.26
C MET A 415 -16.27 -28.85 1.19
N PHE A 416 -17.28 -29.71 1.01
CA PHE A 416 -18.41 -29.52 0.08
C PHE A 416 -19.77 -29.50 0.81
N ASP A 417 -19.78 -29.33 2.14
CA ASP A 417 -21.04 -29.28 2.90
C ASP A 417 -21.90 -28.12 2.41
N GLY A 418 -23.09 -28.35 1.86
CA GLY A 418 -23.94 -27.30 1.29
C GLY A 418 -23.60 -26.88 -0.16
N ALA A 419 -22.63 -27.51 -0.83
CA ALA A 419 -22.37 -27.30 -2.25
C ALA A 419 -23.41 -28.03 -3.13
N PHE A 420 -24.69 -27.65 -3.04
CA PHE A 420 -25.87 -28.43 -3.43
C PHE A 420 -25.81 -29.08 -4.83
N VAL A 421 -25.16 -28.46 -5.83
CA VAL A 421 -25.07 -28.98 -7.21
C VAL A 421 -23.76 -29.72 -7.55
N PHE A 422 -22.79 -29.82 -6.62
CA PHE A 422 -21.48 -30.41 -6.90
C PHE A 422 -21.55 -31.91 -7.22
N ASN A 423 -21.05 -32.31 -8.39
CA ASN A 423 -21.07 -33.71 -8.82
C ASN A 423 -19.93 -34.08 -9.78
N LYS A 424 -18.69 -33.66 -9.47
CA LYS A 424 -17.53 -33.81 -10.36
C LYS A 424 -16.64 -34.98 -9.96
N PRO A 425 -16.04 -35.69 -10.95
CA PRO A 425 -15.34 -36.94 -10.69
C PRO A 425 -14.04 -36.70 -9.91
N ILE A 426 -14.05 -37.10 -8.64
CA ILE A 426 -12.90 -36.99 -7.72
C ILE A 426 -12.41 -38.37 -7.23
N GLY A 427 -12.84 -39.46 -7.88
CA GLY A 427 -12.45 -40.83 -7.54
C GLY A 427 -10.97 -41.15 -7.74
N ASP A 428 -10.28 -40.38 -8.59
CA ASP A 428 -8.85 -40.52 -8.87
C ASP A 428 -7.96 -39.70 -7.89
N TRP A 429 -8.56 -38.91 -6.99
CA TRP A 429 -7.83 -38.16 -5.95
C TRP A 429 -7.08 -39.07 -4.98
N ASN A 430 -5.81 -38.77 -4.72
CA ASN A 430 -5.05 -39.44 -3.68
C ASN A 430 -5.31 -38.82 -2.30
N VAL A 431 -6.32 -39.34 -1.58
CA VAL A 431 -6.67 -38.88 -0.23
C VAL A 431 -5.89 -39.56 0.90
N SER A 432 -4.78 -40.27 0.62
CA SER A 432 -4.11 -41.15 1.60
C SER A 432 -3.58 -40.43 2.86
N ASN A 433 -3.37 -39.12 2.81
CA ASN A 433 -2.90 -38.31 3.94
C ASN A 433 -4.04 -37.59 4.70
N VAL A 434 -5.29 -37.70 4.24
CA VAL A 434 -6.44 -37.05 4.88
C VAL A 434 -6.76 -37.74 6.21
N THR A 435 -6.89 -36.94 7.27
CA THR A 435 -7.20 -37.39 8.63
C THR A 435 -8.61 -37.02 9.09
N ASP A 436 -9.22 -36.04 8.42
CA ASP A 436 -10.55 -35.51 8.73
C ASP A 436 -11.40 -35.35 7.45
N MET A 437 -12.57 -35.99 7.43
CA MET A 437 -13.62 -35.92 6.41
C MET A 437 -15.01 -35.65 7.04
N PHE A 438 -15.04 -35.11 8.27
CA PHE A 438 -16.27 -34.83 9.00
C PHE A 438 -17.16 -33.84 8.22
N TYR A 439 -18.43 -34.19 7.98
CA TYR A 439 -19.36 -33.44 7.11
C TYR A 439 -18.89 -33.23 5.65
N MET A 440 -17.84 -33.90 5.13
CA MET A 440 -17.19 -33.54 3.84
C MET A 440 -18.17 -33.33 2.66
N PHE A 441 -19.22 -34.15 2.54
CA PHE A 441 -20.29 -34.01 1.54
C PHE A 441 -21.68 -33.87 2.17
N ALA A 442 -21.79 -33.32 3.37
CA ALA A 442 -23.11 -33.11 3.97
C ALA A 442 -23.95 -32.15 3.11
N THR A 443 -25.26 -32.38 3.02
CA THR A 443 -26.22 -31.60 2.22
C THR A 443 -25.87 -31.39 0.72
N THR A 444 -24.82 -32.02 0.18
CA THR A 444 -24.38 -31.94 -1.23
C THR A 444 -25.34 -32.73 -2.14
N GLU A 445 -26.60 -32.27 -2.25
CA GLU A 445 -27.79 -33.07 -2.63
C GLU A 445 -27.58 -34.07 -3.78
N VAL A 446 -26.90 -33.67 -4.85
CA VAL A 446 -26.73 -34.45 -6.08
C VAL A 446 -25.47 -35.31 -6.16
N PHE A 447 -24.56 -35.24 -5.18
CA PHE A 447 -23.26 -35.93 -5.25
C PHE A 447 -23.41 -37.46 -5.26
N ASN A 448 -22.87 -38.10 -6.30
CA ASN A 448 -22.89 -39.56 -6.43
C ASN A 448 -21.73 -40.10 -7.30
N GLN A 449 -20.54 -39.50 -7.21
CA GLN A 449 -19.36 -39.97 -7.94
C GLN A 449 -18.74 -41.18 -7.24
N ASP A 450 -18.10 -42.06 -8.02
CA ASP A 450 -17.39 -43.21 -7.46
C ASP A 450 -16.10 -42.75 -6.75
N ILE A 451 -15.95 -43.20 -5.51
CA ILE A 451 -14.83 -42.92 -4.60
C ILE A 451 -14.41 -44.22 -3.85
N SER A 452 -14.85 -45.39 -4.35
CA SER A 452 -14.56 -46.70 -3.76
C SER A 452 -13.07 -47.09 -3.83
N SER A 453 -12.30 -46.37 -4.64
CA SER A 453 -10.85 -46.37 -4.83
C SER A 453 -10.04 -45.70 -3.71
N TRP A 454 -10.64 -44.79 -2.95
CA TRP A 454 -9.94 -43.93 -1.99
C TRP A 454 -9.29 -44.72 -0.84
N ASP A 455 -8.00 -44.44 -0.55
CA ASP A 455 -7.33 -44.91 0.65
C ASP A 455 -7.67 -43.99 1.84
N VAL A 456 -8.74 -44.33 2.56
CA VAL A 456 -9.17 -43.62 3.77
C VAL A 456 -8.50 -44.15 5.06
N SER A 457 -7.41 -44.92 4.98
CA SER A 457 -6.86 -45.63 6.14
C SER A 457 -6.29 -44.75 7.26
N ASN A 458 -5.93 -43.50 6.95
CA ASN A 458 -5.51 -42.49 7.93
C ASN A 458 -6.67 -41.61 8.47
N VAL A 459 -7.89 -41.76 7.95
CA VAL A 459 -9.04 -40.95 8.40
C VAL A 459 -9.47 -41.35 9.81
N THR A 460 -9.57 -40.36 10.69
CA THR A 460 -9.99 -40.54 12.09
C THR A 460 -11.40 -40.01 12.34
N ARG A 461 -11.82 -38.94 11.64
CA ARG A 461 -13.17 -38.36 11.73
C ARG A 461 -13.86 -38.44 10.38
N MET A 462 -15.02 -39.08 10.36
CA MET A 462 -15.87 -39.34 9.18
C MET A 462 -17.37 -39.19 9.51
N GLY A 463 -17.69 -38.64 10.69
CA GLY A 463 -19.07 -38.35 11.10
C GLY A 463 -19.78 -37.43 10.11
N TYR A 464 -21.07 -37.69 9.88
CA TYR A 464 -21.93 -36.92 8.98
C TYR A 464 -21.44 -36.76 7.53
N MET A 465 -20.45 -37.53 7.07
CA MET A 465 -19.81 -37.36 5.75
C MET A 465 -20.82 -37.32 4.58
N PHE A 466 -21.91 -38.09 4.65
CA PHE A 466 -23.02 -38.08 3.70
C PHE A 466 -24.36 -37.78 4.37
N TYR A 467 -24.39 -36.80 5.27
CA TYR A 467 -25.62 -36.33 5.95
C TYR A 467 -26.56 -35.60 4.97
N TRP A 468 -27.81 -36.04 4.84
CA TRP A 468 -28.82 -35.48 3.89
C TRP A 468 -28.38 -35.37 2.41
N VAL A 469 -27.62 -36.35 1.92
CA VAL A 469 -27.21 -36.47 0.50
C VAL A 469 -28.20 -37.33 -0.26
N TYR A 470 -29.10 -36.69 -1.01
CA TYR A 470 -30.23 -37.35 -1.66
C TYR A 470 -29.89 -38.20 -2.89
N ALA A 471 -28.66 -38.14 -3.40
CA ALA A 471 -28.22 -38.93 -4.56
C ALA A 471 -27.21 -40.04 -4.26
N PHE A 472 -26.49 -40.00 -3.12
CA PHE A 472 -25.30 -40.84 -2.93
C PHE A 472 -25.64 -42.32 -2.74
N ASN A 473 -25.08 -43.17 -3.60
CA ASN A 473 -25.28 -44.62 -3.55
C ASN A 473 -24.10 -45.38 -4.19
N GLN A 474 -22.91 -45.26 -3.61
CA GLN A 474 -21.71 -46.01 -4.00
C GLN A 474 -21.36 -47.13 -3.02
N ASP A 475 -20.56 -48.11 -3.48
CA ASP A 475 -20.14 -49.24 -2.65
C ASP A 475 -18.83 -48.88 -1.98
N LEU A 476 -18.86 -48.66 -0.67
CA LEU A 476 -17.70 -48.28 0.12
C LEU A 476 -17.27 -49.42 1.07
N SER A 477 -17.64 -50.67 0.77
CA SER A 477 -17.21 -51.83 1.57
C SER A 477 -15.71 -52.17 1.42
N SER A 478 -15.03 -51.56 0.45
CA SER A 478 -13.56 -51.61 0.27
C SER A 478 -12.79 -50.78 1.30
N TRP A 479 -13.40 -49.74 1.88
CA TRP A 479 -12.71 -48.73 2.68
C TRP A 479 -12.17 -49.27 4.00
N ASN A 480 -10.88 -49.06 4.25
CA ASN A 480 -10.23 -49.42 5.52
C ASN A 480 -10.51 -48.39 6.62
N VAL A 481 -11.73 -48.42 7.19
CA VAL A 481 -12.13 -47.51 8.28
C VAL A 481 -11.64 -47.91 9.68
N SER A 482 -10.55 -48.70 9.79
CA SER A 482 -10.02 -49.14 11.09
C SER A 482 -9.42 -48.02 11.95
N GLY A 483 -9.08 -46.88 11.33
CA GLY A 483 -8.63 -45.67 12.02
C GLY A 483 -9.75 -44.75 12.52
N VAL A 484 -10.97 -44.89 11.99
CA VAL A 484 -12.08 -43.96 12.26
C VAL A 484 -12.60 -44.15 13.68
N THR A 485 -12.57 -43.09 14.48
CA THR A 485 -13.07 -43.03 15.87
C THR A 485 -14.33 -42.19 16.01
N GLU A 486 -14.63 -41.31 15.05
CA GLU A 486 -15.87 -40.53 14.99
C GLU A 486 -16.57 -40.77 13.65
N CYS A 487 -17.74 -41.43 13.66
CA CYS A 487 -18.52 -41.75 12.45
C CYS A 487 -20.04 -41.56 12.59
N ASN A 488 -20.53 -41.03 13.72
CA ASN A 488 -21.95 -40.77 13.96
C ASN A 488 -22.62 -40.00 12.82
N GLY A 489 -23.85 -40.39 12.48
CA GLY A 489 -24.63 -39.79 11.39
C GLY A 489 -24.05 -39.94 9.98
N PHE A 490 -23.05 -40.82 9.75
CA PHE A 490 -22.31 -40.98 8.48
C PHE A 490 -23.17 -40.92 7.21
N SER A 491 -24.40 -41.44 7.26
CA SER A 491 -25.39 -41.32 6.18
C SER A 491 -26.81 -41.05 6.70
N GLU A 492 -26.95 -40.36 7.83
CA GLU A 492 -28.25 -39.94 8.36
C GLU A 492 -28.96 -38.99 7.37
N GLY A 493 -30.29 -39.04 7.30
CA GLY A 493 -31.10 -38.38 6.25
C GLY A 493 -31.07 -39.11 4.90
N SER A 494 -29.93 -39.66 4.51
CA SER A 494 -29.65 -40.32 3.21
C SER A 494 -30.04 -41.80 3.16
N THR A 495 -30.51 -42.36 4.27
CA THR A 495 -30.68 -43.80 4.50
C THR A 495 -31.68 -44.50 3.57
N THR A 496 -32.58 -43.76 2.92
CA THR A 496 -33.55 -44.28 1.95
C THR A 496 -32.98 -44.45 0.54
N VAL A 497 -31.86 -43.80 0.22
CA VAL A 497 -31.23 -43.81 -1.11
C VAL A 497 -29.94 -44.62 -1.11
N TYR A 498 -29.10 -44.43 -0.10
CA TYR A 498 -27.84 -45.17 0.06
C TYR A 498 -28.15 -46.64 0.43
N THR A 499 -28.26 -47.48 -0.59
CA THR A 499 -28.68 -48.88 -0.54
C THR A 499 -27.54 -49.87 -0.82
N LYS A 500 -26.44 -49.42 -1.43
CA LYS A 500 -25.19 -50.18 -1.57
C LYS A 500 -24.47 -50.39 -0.22
N PRO A 501 -23.52 -51.34 -0.14
CA PRO A 501 -22.73 -51.60 1.07
C PRO A 501 -21.97 -50.36 1.57
N LYS A 502 -21.98 -50.18 2.89
CA LYS A 502 -21.31 -49.11 3.63
C LYS A 502 -19.98 -49.60 4.22
N PRO A 503 -19.07 -48.69 4.66
CA PRO A 503 -17.86 -49.10 5.36
C PRO A 503 -18.18 -49.82 6.67
N ASN A 504 -17.33 -50.79 7.05
CA ASN A 504 -17.51 -51.61 8.25
C ASN A 504 -16.86 -50.96 9.48
N PHE A 505 -17.48 -49.91 10.02
CA PHE A 505 -17.00 -49.20 11.21
C PHE A 505 -16.99 -50.11 12.45
N THR A 506 -15.82 -50.29 13.08
CA THR A 506 -15.65 -51.14 14.27
C THR A 506 -15.49 -50.37 15.58
N ASN A 507 -15.06 -49.11 15.53
CA ASN A 507 -14.63 -48.34 16.71
C ASN A 507 -15.63 -47.24 17.11
N CYS A 508 -16.66 -47.00 16.30
CA CYS A 508 -17.68 -45.97 16.45
C CYS A 508 -19.02 -46.48 15.92
N ASN A 509 -20.12 -45.82 16.29
CA ASN A 509 -21.46 -46.10 15.76
C ASN A 509 -21.76 -45.13 14.59
N PRO A 510 -22.08 -45.61 13.37
CA PRO A 510 -22.35 -44.74 12.22
C PRO A 510 -23.79 -44.20 12.14
N ASN A 511 -24.66 -44.57 13.09
CA ASN A 511 -26.06 -44.14 13.20
C ASN A 511 -26.23 -43.07 14.27
#